data_AF-A0AA38XR25-F1
#
_entry.id   AF-A0AA38XR25-F1
#
_cell.length_a   1.000
_cell.length_b   1.000
_cell.length_c   1.000
_cell.angle_alpha   90.00
_cell.angle_beta   90.00
_cell.angle_gamma   90.00
#
_symmetry.space_group_name_H-M   'P 1'
#
loop_
_entity.id
_entity.type
_entity.pdbx_description
1 polymer ?
#
loop_
_entity_poly.entity_id
_entity_poly.type
_entity_poly.pdbx_seq_one_letter_code
_entity_poly.pdbx_strand_id
1 'polypeptide(L)'
;MRVSRRKSRENYCYSSTDSYLLDLLNCHDQRLIHQPNAARSKLDLEGQVATVVALRALYSRFRNTPLQRKLPIFQFTDFHESNFFVDEKHHITGIVDLEWSCVLPMEMQHPPFWLSGHELDDLDGEGTPENEQKFERACEETLQILEEEDDEVEIFSVRPRDYAQAMRDSLRRKQQWY
;
A
#
# COMPACT_ATOMS: atom_id res chain seq x y z
N MET A 1 7.69 30.55 21.42
CA MET A 1 8.35 29.65 20.45
C MET A 1 7.41 29.50 19.25
N ARG A 2 7.72 30.12 18.11
CA ARG A 2 6.86 30.09 16.92
C ARG A 2 6.94 28.69 16.29
N VAL A 3 5.84 27.96 16.34
CA VAL A 3 5.69 26.70 15.59
C VAL A 3 5.64 27.09 14.11
N SER A 4 6.73 26.84 13.40
CA SER A 4 6.75 26.88 11.94
C SER A 4 5.92 25.69 11.46
N ARG A 5 4.60 25.85 11.36
CA ARG A 5 3.79 24.95 10.55
C ARG A 5 4.35 25.04 9.13
N ARG A 6 5.03 24.00 8.66
CA ARG A 6 5.23 23.83 7.22
C ARG A 6 3.82 23.77 6.63
N LYS A 7 3.33 24.91 6.12
CA LYS A 7 2.22 24.90 5.17
C LYS A 7 2.64 23.91 4.10
N SER A 8 1.86 22.85 3.88
CA SER A 8 2.01 22.06 2.67
C SER A 8 2.04 23.06 1.52
N ARG A 9 3.09 23.00 0.69
CA ARG A 9 3.15 23.86 -0.49
C ARG A 9 1.94 23.51 -1.33
N GLU A 10 0.98 24.43 -1.39
CA GLU A 10 -0.15 24.38 -2.32
C GLU A 10 0.49 24.16 -3.71
N ASN A 11 0.35 22.96 -4.30
CA ASN A 11 0.98 22.46 -5.53
C ASN A 11 2.36 21.75 -5.44
N TYR A 12 2.58 20.86 -4.47
CA TYR A 12 3.70 19.92 -4.52
C TYR A 12 3.21 18.47 -4.70
N CYS A 13 3.54 17.85 -5.83
CA CYS A 13 3.42 16.40 -6.01
C CYS A 13 4.76 15.75 -5.69
N TYR A 14 4.74 14.64 -4.97
CA TYR A 14 5.95 13.88 -4.68
C TYR A 14 6.57 13.35 -5.98
N SER A 15 7.85 13.66 -6.20
CA SER A 15 8.60 13.22 -7.38
C SER A 15 9.26 11.85 -7.19
N SER A 16 9.21 11.31 -5.98
CA SER A 16 9.75 9.99 -5.63
C SER A 16 9.08 9.44 -4.37
N THR A 17 9.07 8.12 -4.25
CA THR A 17 8.65 7.41 -3.03
C THR A 17 9.41 7.90 -1.79
N ASP A 18 10.70 8.18 -1.94
CA ASP A 18 11.55 8.68 -0.86
C ASP A 18 11.00 9.96 -0.22
N SER A 19 10.62 10.92 -1.07
CA SER A 19 10.08 12.20 -0.59
C SER A 19 8.73 12.01 0.13
N TYR A 20 7.90 11.09 -0.37
CA TYR A 20 6.61 10.75 0.26
C TYR A 20 6.81 10.12 1.64
N LEU A 21 7.64 9.07 1.74
CA LEU A 21 7.85 8.33 2.99
C LEU A 21 8.51 9.18 4.07
N LEU A 22 9.49 10.02 3.71
CA LEU A 22 10.15 10.91 4.68
C LEU A 22 9.18 11.98 5.22
N ASP A 23 8.33 12.55 4.37
CA ASP A 23 7.31 13.50 4.81
C ASP A 23 6.21 12.82 5.63
N LEU A 24 5.82 11.58 5.29
CA LEU A 24 4.90 10.76 6.11
C LEU A 24 5.46 10.53 7.53
N LEU A 25 6.72 10.10 7.64
CA LEU A 25 7.39 9.94 8.94
C LEU A 25 7.48 11.26 9.72
N ASN A 26 7.71 12.38 9.03
CA ASN A 26 7.67 13.69 9.65
C ASN A 26 6.25 14.05 10.12
N CYS A 27 5.20 13.72 9.35
CA CYS A 27 3.81 13.92 9.76
C CYS A 27 3.46 13.15 11.04
N HIS A 28 3.91 11.89 11.18
CA HIS A 28 3.73 11.13 12.42
C HIS A 28 4.40 11.80 13.62
N ASP A 29 5.64 12.26 13.47
CA ASP A 29 6.34 13.02 14.51
C ASP A 29 5.57 14.28 14.91
N GLN A 30 5.17 15.08 13.93
CA GLN A 30 4.43 16.32 14.18
C GLN A 30 3.10 16.04 14.89
N ARG A 31 2.43 14.93 14.53
CA ARG A 31 1.21 14.47 15.22
C ARG A 31 1.50 14.17 16.68
N LEU A 32 2.52 13.37 16.97
CA LEU A 32 2.90 12.99 18.34
C LEU A 32 3.29 14.20 19.21
N ILE A 33 3.89 15.23 18.61
CA ILE A 33 4.31 16.45 19.33
C ILE A 33 3.15 17.43 19.54
N HIS A 34 2.29 17.59 18.53
CA HIS A 34 1.35 18.72 18.48
C HIS A 34 -0.13 18.36 18.64
N GLN A 35 -0.52 17.10 18.46
CA GLN A 35 -1.90 16.67 18.64
C GLN A 35 -2.11 16.17 20.08
N PRO A 36 -2.88 16.88 20.93
CA PRO A 36 -3.00 16.55 22.35
C PRO A 36 -3.56 15.16 22.65
N ASN A 37 -4.33 14.59 21.72
CA ASN A 37 -4.92 13.26 21.79
C ASN A 37 -4.24 12.26 20.81
N ALA A 38 -2.97 12.48 20.48
CA ALA A 38 -2.23 11.59 19.57
C ALA A 38 -2.02 10.17 20.14
N ALA A 39 -2.06 10.02 21.47
CA ALA A 39 -1.94 8.74 22.14
C ALA A 39 -3.04 8.56 23.20
N ARG A 40 -3.54 7.32 23.32
CA ARG A 40 -4.57 6.89 24.26
C ARG A 40 -4.01 6.52 25.63
N SER A 41 -2.73 6.17 25.68
CA SER A 41 -2.01 5.78 26.91
C SER A 41 -0.51 5.96 26.74
N LYS A 42 0.24 5.76 27.83
CA LYS A 42 1.71 5.74 27.78
C LYS A 42 2.24 4.61 26.89
N LEU A 43 1.65 3.42 26.99
CA LEU A 43 2.06 2.25 26.19
C LEU A 43 1.81 2.49 24.69
N ASP A 44 0.66 3.09 24.35
CA ASP A 44 0.35 3.48 22.98
C ASP A 44 1.35 4.50 22.44
N LEU A 45 1.68 5.52 23.24
CA LEU A 45 2.71 6.51 22.86
C LEU A 45 4.08 5.87 22.62
N GLU A 46 4.52 4.99 23.53
CA GLU A 46 5.79 4.26 23.40
C GLU A 46 5.80 3.40 22.14
N GLY A 47 4.71 2.69 21.85
CA GLY A 47 4.55 1.90 20.63
C GLY A 47 4.62 2.76 19.37
N GLN A 48 3.87 3.86 19.30
CA GLN A 48 3.89 4.76 18.14
C GLN A 48 5.29 5.38 17.91
N VAL A 49 5.96 5.84 18.97
CA VAL A 49 7.32 6.39 18.88
C VAL A 49 8.31 5.31 18.43
N ALA A 50 8.22 4.11 19.00
CA ALA A 50 9.07 2.99 18.61
C ALA A 50 8.90 2.64 17.13
N THR A 51 7.66 2.62 16.63
CA THR A 51 7.36 2.40 15.20
C THR A 51 8.01 3.46 14.32
N VAL A 52 7.85 4.76 14.64
CA VAL A 52 8.45 5.84 13.82
C VAL A 52 9.98 5.76 13.84
N VAL A 53 10.59 5.46 14.99
CA VAL A 53 12.05 5.28 15.11
C VAL A 53 12.52 4.05 14.32
N ALA A 54 11.81 2.93 14.41
CA ALA A 54 12.13 1.70 13.68
C ALA A 54 12.04 1.92 12.17
N LEU A 55 10.95 2.52 11.68
CA LEU A 55 10.77 2.85 10.27
C LEU A 55 11.89 3.76 9.75
N ARG A 56 12.32 4.77 10.52
CA ARG A 56 13.47 5.61 10.16
C ARG A 56 14.78 4.84 10.11
N ALA A 57 15.03 3.99 11.10
CA ALA A 57 16.26 3.20 11.17
C ALA A 57 16.35 2.17 10.03
N LEU A 58 15.21 1.59 9.64
CA LEU A 58 15.11 0.57 8.60
C LEU A 58 14.89 1.16 7.21
N TYR A 59 14.54 2.44 7.09
CA TYR A 59 14.21 3.13 5.84
C TYR A 59 15.18 2.84 4.68
N SER A 60 16.49 2.86 4.94
CA SER A 60 17.52 2.58 3.93
C SER A 60 17.44 1.16 3.34
N ARG A 61 16.90 0.19 4.08
CA ARG A 61 16.67 -1.18 3.59
C ARG A 61 15.46 -1.26 2.66
N PHE A 62 14.48 -0.39 2.85
CA PHE A 62 13.32 -0.31 1.98
C PHE A 62 13.67 0.41 0.66
N ARG A 63 14.68 1.28 0.65
CA ARG A 63 15.13 2.17 -0.44
C ARG A 63 15.74 1.54 -1.72
N ASN A 64 15.56 0.24 -1.96
CA ASN A 64 16.27 -0.47 -3.04
C ASN A 64 15.32 -1.15 -4.04
N THR A 65 14.33 -0.45 -4.58
CA THR A 65 13.60 -0.93 -5.77
C THR A 65 13.87 -0.02 -6.98
N PRO A 66 14.03 -0.56 -8.20
CA PRO A 66 13.99 0.23 -9.43
C PRO A 66 12.70 1.07 -9.56
N LEU A 67 11.63 0.63 -8.89
CA LEU A 67 10.30 1.22 -8.91
C LEU A 67 10.17 2.50 -8.06
N GLN A 68 11.03 2.73 -7.06
CA GLN A 68 11.04 3.96 -6.23
C GLN A 68 11.32 5.26 -6.98
N ARG A 69 11.86 5.15 -8.20
CA ARG A 69 12.11 6.30 -9.07
C ARG A 69 10.90 6.63 -9.96
N LYS A 70 9.86 5.81 -9.93
CA LYS A 70 8.60 6.10 -10.63
C LYS A 70 7.76 7.05 -9.81
N LEU A 71 6.92 7.81 -10.50
CA LEU A 71 5.94 8.67 -9.85
C LEU A 71 4.92 7.82 -9.08
N PRO A 72 4.39 8.33 -7.96
CA PRO A 72 3.21 7.75 -7.32
C PRO A 72 2.08 7.54 -8.32
N ILE A 73 1.34 6.46 -8.12
CA ILE A 73 0.23 6.03 -8.98
C ILE A 73 -1.07 6.08 -8.20
N PHE A 74 -2.18 6.19 -8.93
CA PHE A 74 -3.51 6.07 -8.34
C PHE A 74 -3.75 4.61 -7.93
N GLN A 75 -4.18 4.41 -6.69
CA GLN A 75 -4.42 3.11 -6.06
C GLN A 75 -5.74 3.16 -5.27
N PHE A 76 -6.41 2.00 -5.19
CA PHE A 76 -7.55 1.77 -4.31
C PHE A 76 -7.03 1.07 -3.05
N THR A 77 -7.03 1.76 -1.91
CA THR A 77 -6.49 1.19 -0.66
C THR A 77 -7.48 0.30 0.07
N ASP A 78 -8.77 0.46 -0.21
CA ASP A 78 -9.84 -0.42 0.30
C ASP A 78 -10.51 -1.13 -0.87
N PHE A 79 -9.72 -1.93 -1.60
CA PHE A 79 -10.18 -2.60 -2.80
C PHE A 79 -10.81 -3.95 -2.44
N HIS A 80 -12.12 -4.07 -2.60
CA HIS A 80 -12.95 -5.20 -2.20
C HIS A 80 -13.80 -5.73 -3.37
N GLU A 81 -14.20 -7.01 -3.34
CA GLU A 81 -15.03 -7.59 -4.41
C GLU A 81 -16.41 -6.91 -4.54
N SER A 82 -16.94 -6.37 -3.44
CA SER A 82 -18.21 -5.64 -3.42
C SER A 82 -18.14 -4.28 -4.15
N ASN A 83 -16.95 -3.79 -4.48
CA ASN A 83 -16.80 -2.55 -5.25
C ASN A 83 -17.05 -2.74 -6.75
N PHE A 84 -17.20 -3.98 -7.23
CA PHE A 84 -17.37 -4.26 -8.66
C PHE A 84 -18.80 -4.62 -9.03
N PHE A 85 -19.22 -4.12 -10.19
CA PHE A 85 -20.35 -4.70 -10.91
C PHE A 85 -19.85 -5.63 -12.00
N VAL A 86 -20.50 -6.79 -12.14
CA VAL A 86 -20.20 -7.76 -13.19
C VAL A 86 -21.43 -8.05 -14.03
N ASP A 87 -21.23 -8.35 -15.32
CA ASP A 87 -22.29 -8.86 -16.19
C ASP A 87 -22.52 -10.37 -16.01
N GLU A 88 -23.47 -10.94 -16.73
CA GLU A 88 -23.78 -12.39 -16.71
C GLU A 88 -22.61 -13.28 -17.16
N LYS A 89 -21.58 -12.70 -17.78
CA LYS A 89 -20.37 -13.38 -18.24
C LYS A 89 -19.17 -13.13 -17.31
N HIS A 90 -19.38 -12.47 -16.17
CA HIS A 90 -18.35 -12.09 -15.19
C HIS A 90 -17.37 -11.02 -15.67
N HIS A 91 -17.72 -10.23 -16.68
CA HIS A 91 -16.91 -9.06 -17.04
C HIS A 91 -17.18 -7.92 -16.07
N ILE A 92 -16.12 -7.25 -15.61
CA ILE A 92 -16.24 -6.03 -14.81
C ILE A 92 -16.86 -4.94 -15.68
N THR A 93 -18.02 -4.43 -15.26
CA THR A 93 -18.79 -3.38 -15.97
C THR A 93 -18.75 -2.03 -15.26
N GLY A 94 -18.31 -2.01 -14.00
CA GLY A 94 -18.17 -0.79 -13.23
C GLY A 94 -17.43 -1.01 -11.92
N ILE A 95 -16.85 0.07 -11.41
CA ILE A 95 -16.22 0.15 -10.10
C ILE A 95 -16.92 1.28 -9.34
N VAL A 96 -17.34 1.02 -8.10
CA VAL A 96 -17.97 1.99 -7.20
C VAL A 96 -17.13 2.17 -5.94
N ASP A 97 -17.59 3.05 -5.05
CA ASP A 97 -17.03 3.23 -3.71
C ASP A 97 -15.54 3.60 -3.71
N LEU A 98 -15.23 4.71 -4.39
CA LEU A 98 -13.85 5.18 -4.61
C LEU A 98 -13.36 6.10 -3.47
N GLU A 99 -14.01 6.10 -2.31
CA GLU A 99 -13.72 7.04 -1.22
C GLU A 99 -12.32 6.81 -0.61
N TRP A 100 -11.83 5.56 -0.67
CA TRP A 100 -10.49 5.15 -0.26
C TRP A 100 -9.54 5.01 -1.46
N SER A 101 -9.59 5.97 -2.37
CA SER A 101 -8.64 6.06 -3.47
C SER A 101 -7.59 7.15 -3.21
N CYS A 102 -6.33 6.84 -3.52
CA CYS A 102 -5.22 7.75 -3.25
C CYS A 102 -4.07 7.58 -4.23
N VAL A 103 -3.20 8.58 -4.27
CA VAL A 103 -1.98 8.55 -5.10
C VAL A 103 -0.81 8.17 -4.22
N LEU A 104 -0.33 6.93 -4.36
CA LEU A 104 0.68 6.31 -3.51
C LEU A 104 1.86 5.77 -4.32
N PRO A 105 3.04 5.64 -3.70
CA PRO A 105 4.13 4.86 -4.25
C PRO A 105 3.67 3.47 -4.71
N MET A 106 4.08 3.07 -5.92
CA MET A 106 3.71 1.79 -6.52
C MET A 106 4.06 0.56 -5.66
N GLU A 107 5.12 0.67 -4.86
CA GLU A 107 5.54 -0.41 -3.96
C GLU A 107 4.65 -0.60 -2.73
N MET A 108 3.71 0.32 -2.48
CA MET A 108 2.68 0.19 -1.44
C MET A 108 1.44 -0.56 -1.94
N GLN A 109 1.46 -1.04 -3.19
CA GLN A 109 0.38 -1.85 -3.73
C GLN A 109 0.60 -3.33 -3.37
N HIS A 110 -0.50 -4.00 -3.04
CA HIS A 110 -0.52 -5.41 -2.64
C HIS A 110 -1.62 -6.16 -3.41
N PRO A 111 -1.48 -7.49 -3.57
CA PRO A 111 -2.61 -8.30 -4.02
C PRO A 111 -3.81 -8.13 -3.06
N PRO A 112 -5.04 -8.06 -3.58
CA PRO A 112 -6.23 -7.92 -2.73
C PRO A 112 -6.35 -9.09 -1.76
N PHE A 113 -6.60 -8.81 -0.47
CA PHE A 113 -6.61 -9.84 0.58
C PHE A 113 -7.69 -10.92 0.36
N TRP A 114 -8.79 -10.55 -0.28
CA TRP A 114 -9.94 -11.41 -0.57
C TRP A 114 -9.74 -12.34 -1.77
N LEU A 115 -8.56 -12.36 -2.41
CA LEU A 115 -8.29 -13.20 -3.59
C LEU A 115 -8.56 -14.70 -3.35
N SER A 116 -8.39 -15.18 -2.12
CA SER A 116 -8.68 -16.57 -1.74
C SER A 116 -10.12 -16.83 -1.30
N GLY A 117 -10.97 -15.80 -1.30
CA GLY A 117 -12.36 -15.85 -0.80
C GLY A 117 -12.47 -15.87 0.73
N HIS A 118 -11.40 -15.51 1.44
CA HIS A 118 -11.35 -15.43 2.90
C HIS A 118 -11.28 -13.98 3.37
N GLU A 119 -11.93 -13.66 4.48
CA GLU A 119 -11.79 -12.35 5.12
C GLU A 119 -10.39 -12.21 5.75
N LEU A 120 -9.95 -10.99 6.03
CA LEU A 120 -8.61 -10.74 6.60
C LEU A 120 -8.41 -11.48 7.93
N ASP A 121 -9.43 -11.50 8.78
CA ASP A 121 -9.41 -12.17 10.09
C ASP A 121 -9.31 -13.71 9.96
N ASP A 122 -9.63 -14.28 8.80
CA ASP A 122 -9.52 -15.72 8.53
C ASP A 122 -8.11 -16.14 8.04
N LEU A 123 -7.24 -15.17 7.77
CA LEU A 123 -5.89 -15.41 7.23
C LEU A 123 -4.82 -15.54 8.32
N ASP A 124 -5.01 -14.95 9.51
CA ASP A 124 -4.02 -14.95 10.61
C ASP A 124 -4.61 -15.53 11.91
N GLY A 125 -3.92 -16.50 12.53
CA GLY A 125 -4.35 -17.12 13.79
C GLY A 125 -4.04 -18.61 13.95
N GLU A 126 -4.36 -19.17 15.13
CA GLU A 126 -4.24 -20.61 15.37
C GLU A 126 -5.28 -21.38 14.52
N GLY A 127 -4.81 -22.13 13.52
CA GLY A 127 -5.66 -22.97 12.66
C GLY A 127 -5.93 -22.43 11.26
N THR A 128 -5.37 -21.26 10.90
CA THR A 128 -5.45 -20.69 9.54
C THR A 128 -4.36 -21.10 8.52
N PRO A 129 -3.39 -22.01 8.76
CA PRO A 129 -2.33 -22.30 7.76
C PRO A 129 -2.84 -22.70 6.38
N GLU A 130 -4.00 -23.36 6.30
CA GLU A 130 -4.60 -23.73 5.02
C GLU A 130 -5.14 -22.51 4.25
N ASN A 131 -5.69 -21.52 4.96
CA ASN A 131 -6.20 -20.28 4.38
C ASN A 131 -5.05 -19.39 3.90
N GLU A 132 -3.99 -19.26 4.70
CA GLU A 132 -2.76 -18.56 4.31
C GLU A 132 -2.18 -19.18 3.03
N GLN A 133 -2.06 -20.51 2.96
CA GLN A 133 -1.56 -21.19 1.75
C GLN A 133 -2.48 -20.99 0.53
N LYS A 134 -3.80 -20.93 0.71
CA LYS A 134 -4.72 -20.61 -0.39
C LYS A 134 -4.52 -19.17 -0.87
N PHE A 135 -4.33 -18.24 0.05
CA PHE A 135 -4.04 -16.85 -0.26
C PHE A 135 -2.72 -16.69 -1.02
N GLU A 136 -1.66 -17.34 -0.56
CA GLU A 136 -0.37 -17.32 -1.26
C GLU A 136 -0.48 -17.87 -2.69
N ARG A 137 -1.23 -18.97 -2.89
CA ARG A 137 -1.49 -19.52 -4.23
C ARG A 137 -2.27 -18.54 -5.11
N ALA A 138 -3.35 -17.95 -4.59
CA ALA A 138 -4.17 -16.99 -5.33
C ALA A 138 -3.37 -15.72 -5.70
N CYS A 139 -2.48 -15.26 -4.81
CA CYS A 139 -1.53 -14.19 -5.11
C CYS A 139 -0.61 -14.59 -6.28
N GLU A 140 0.00 -15.77 -6.23
CA GLU A 140 0.91 -16.23 -7.29
C GLU A 140 0.21 -16.33 -8.65
N GLU A 141 -0.98 -16.93 -8.69
CA GLU A 141 -1.80 -17.03 -9.90
C GLU A 141 -2.13 -15.65 -10.47
N THR A 142 -2.57 -14.72 -9.62
CA THR A 142 -2.89 -13.34 -10.03
C THR A 142 -1.67 -12.62 -10.58
N LEU A 143 -0.52 -12.75 -9.92
CA LEU A 143 0.72 -12.09 -10.34
C LEU A 143 1.23 -12.68 -11.66
N GLN A 144 1.10 -14.00 -11.85
CA GLN A 144 1.45 -14.64 -13.11
C GLN A 144 0.56 -14.14 -14.26
N ILE A 145 -0.77 -14.05 -14.05
CA ILE A 145 -1.69 -13.49 -15.05
C ILE A 145 -1.25 -12.07 -15.43
N LEU A 146 -1.02 -11.18 -14.46
CA LEU A 146 -0.57 -9.82 -14.72
C LEU A 146 0.79 -9.72 -15.44
N GLU A 147 1.66 -10.71 -15.32
CA GLU A 147 2.96 -10.76 -16.02
C GLU A 147 2.82 -11.20 -17.48
N GLU A 148 1.84 -12.07 -17.74
CA GLU A 148 1.51 -12.65 -19.05
C GLU A 148 0.57 -11.75 -19.87
N GLU A 149 -0.22 -10.87 -19.24
CA GLU A 149 -1.05 -9.88 -19.93
C GLU A 149 -0.20 -9.02 -20.89
N ASP A 150 -0.58 -9.05 -22.18
CA ASP A 150 0.16 -8.38 -23.24
C ASP A 150 0.08 -6.84 -23.14
N ASP A 151 1.18 -6.17 -23.50
CA ASP A 151 1.34 -4.70 -23.49
C ASP A 151 0.52 -3.98 -24.59
N GLU A 152 -0.51 -4.62 -25.16
CA GLU A 152 -1.25 -4.18 -26.35
C GLU A 152 -1.92 -2.80 -26.20
N VAL A 153 -2.04 -2.29 -24.97
CA VAL A 153 -2.65 -1.00 -24.66
C VAL A 153 -1.58 0.00 -24.21
N GLU A 154 -0.95 0.71 -25.16
CA GLU A 154 -0.01 1.83 -24.90
C GLU A 154 -0.63 3.05 -24.16
N ILE A 155 -1.89 2.97 -23.73
CA ILE A 155 -2.65 4.09 -23.16
C ILE A 155 -2.14 4.45 -21.74
N PHE A 156 -1.55 3.49 -21.00
CA PHE A 156 -1.14 3.71 -19.62
C PHE A 156 0.38 3.76 -19.47
N SER A 157 0.87 4.68 -18.62
CA SER A 157 2.30 4.84 -18.35
C SER A 157 2.91 3.70 -17.51
N VAL A 158 2.07 2.85 -16.94
CA VAL A 158 2.44 1.70 -16.10
C VAL A 158 1.81 0.46 -16.69
N ARG A 159 2.62 -0.58 -16.88
CA ARG A 159 2.18 -1.84 -17.48
C ARG A 159 1.69 -2.82 -16.40
N PRO A 160 0.78 -3.76 -16.71
CA PRO A 160 0.39 -4.84 -15.79
C PRO A 160 1.58 -5.55 -15.14
N ARG A 161 2.62 -5.86 -15.91
CA ARG A 161 3.87 -6.45 -15.41
C ARG A 161 4.62 -5.59 -14.38
N ASP A 162 4.55 -4.26 -14.49
CA ASP A 162 5.17 -3.37 -13.50
C ASP A 162 4.48 -3.50 -12.13
N TYR A 163 3.14 -3.63 -12.12
CA TYR A 163 2.36 -3.89 -10.91
C TYR A 163 2.72 -5.24 -10.29
N ALA A 164 2.77 -6.29 -11.12
CA ALA A 164 3.12 -7.63 -10.65
C ALA A 164 4.53 -7.65 -10.02
N GLN A 165 5.51 -7.03 -10.68
CA GLN A 165 6.87 -6.95 -10.14
C GLN A 165 6.93 -6.17 -8.82
N ALA A 166 6.15 -5.10 -8.69
CA ALA A 166 6.05 -4.32 -7.44
C ALA A 166 5.51 -5.16 -6.29
N MET A 167 4.38 -5.85 -6.53
CA MET A 167 3.74 -6.71 -5.54
C MET A 167 4.63 -7.90 -5.15
N ARG A 168 5.30 -8.56 -6.12
CA ARG A 168 6.26 -9.64 -5.85
C ARG A 168 7.43 -9.17 -4.97
N ASP A 169 8.01 -8.02 -5.31
CA ASP A 169 9.11 -7.45 -4.54
C ASP A 169 8.66 -7.14 -3.11
N SER A 170 7.45 -6.62 -2.95
CA SER A 170 6.84 -6.30 -1.67
C SER A 170 6.60 -7.56 -0.82
N LEU A 171 5.96 -8.59 -1.37
CA LEU A 171 5.72 -9.89 -0.72
C LEU A 171 7.04 -10.56 -0.30
N ARG A 172 8.01 -10.68 -1.22
CA ARG A 172 9.31 -11.32 -0.95
C ARG A 172 10.06 -10.66 0.21
N ARG A 173 9.93 -9.34 0.31
CA ARG A 173 10.63 -8.53 1.33
C ARG A 173 9.80 -8.34 2.60
N LYS A 174 8.57 -8.86 2.65
CA LYS A 174 7.60 -8.62 3.73
C LYS A 174 7.41 -7.12 3.99
N GLN A 175 7.36 -6.34 2.92
CA GLN A 175 7.18 -4.88 2.95
C GLN A 175 5.69 -4.54 2.99
N GLN A 176 4.94 -5.08 3.95
CA GLN A 176 3.53 -4.75 4.16
C GLN A 176 3.34 -3.49 5.01
N TRP A 177 4.33 -2.59 5.03
CA TRP A 177 4.34 -1.46 5.95
C TRP A 177 3.70 -0.22 5.32
N TYR A 178 2.36 -0.20 5.29
CA TYR A 178 1.51 0.84 5.86
C TYR A 178 0.05 0.39 5.83
#